data_AF-A0A1F2X8X4-F1
#
_entry.id   AF-A0A1F2X8X4-F1
#
_cell.length_a   1.000
_cell.length_b   1.000
_cell.length_c   1.000
_cell.angle_alpha   90.00
_cell.angle_beta   90.00
_cell.angle_gamma   90.00
#
_symmetry.space_group_name_H-M   'P 1'
#
loop_
_entity.id
_entity.type
_entity.pdbx_description
1 polymer ?
#
loop_
_entity_poly.entity_id
_entity_poly.type
_entity_poly.pdbx_seq_one_letter_code
_entity_poly.pdbx_strand_id
1 'polypeptide(L)'
;MLIEALHGDARDALANRFLKTCEIVEDIPETLVRRAASLRTGAHRGSAIDALVVASAEPGGSVLTSDPGDLAALAAHAHDVHIEGV
;
A
#
# COMPACT_ATOMS: atom_id res chain seq x y z
N MET A 1 -0.66 6.49 2.28
CA MET A 1 0.15 6.62 3.52
C MET A 1 -0.43 7.72 4.41
N LEU A 2 -0.24 7.70 5.74
CA LEU A 2 -0.85 8.71 6.63
C LEU A 2 -0.48 10.15 6.25
N ILE A 3 0.74 10.38 5.79
CA ILE A 3 1.21 11.70 5.33
C ILE A 3 0.38 12.27 4.16
N GLU A 4 -0.26 11.42 3.37
CA GLU A 4 -1.12 11.85 2.25
C GLU A 4 -2.55 12.15 2.71
N ALA A 5 -2.97 11.60 3.85
CA ALA A 5 -4.34 11.69 4.35
C ALA A 5 -4.51 12.68 5.51
N LEU A 6 -3.43 13.00 6.23
CA LEU A 6 -3.45 13.83 7.45
C LEU A 6 -2.83 15.22 7.20
N HIS A 7 -3.41 16.23 7.83
CA HIS A 7 -2.98 17.63 7.75
C HIS A 7 -2.23 18.09 9.01
N GLY A 8 -2.26 17.31 10.09
CA GLY A 8 -1.67 17.64 11.38
C GLY A 8 -2.51 18.62 12.21
N ASP A 9 -3.80 18.76 11.91
CA ASP A 9 -4.70 19.68 12.62
C ASP A 9 -6.11 19.10 12.83
N ALA A 10 -7.03 19.94 13.33
CA ALA A 10 -8.39 19.52 13.68
C ALA A 10 -9.19 18.90 12.52
N ARG A 11 -8.79 19.12 11.26
CA ARG A 11 -9.42 18.52 10.08
C ARG A 11 -9.27 17.00 10.03
N ASP A 12 -8.29 16.45 10.74
CA ASP A 12 -8.00 15.01 10.75
C ASP A 12 -8.95 14.19 11.63
N ALA A 13 -9.93 14.82 12.29
CA ALA A 13 -10.81 14.15 13.25
C ALA A 13 -11.53 12.91 12.66
N LEU A 14 -11.99 12.99 11.41
CA LEU A 14 -12.65 11.87 10.73
C LEU A 14 -11.66 10.79 10.31
N ALA A 15 -10.51 11.16 9.73
CA ALA A 15 -9.45 10.23 9.36
C ALA A 15 -8.94 9.47 10.59
N ASN A 16 -8.68 10.15 11.70
CA ASN A 16 -8.25 9.55 12.96
C ASN A 16 -9.31 8.62 13.58
N ARG A 17 -10.61 8.89 13.37
CA ARG A 17 -11.67 7.97 13.79
C ARG A 17 -11.66 6.71 12.95
N PHE A 18 -11.45 6.82 11.64
CA PHE A 18 -11.33 5.67 10.74
C PHE A 18 -10.08 4.84 11.04
N LEU A 19 -8.92 5.47 11.27
CA LEU A 19 -7.68 4.74 11.59
C LEU A 19 -7.80 3.87 12.84
N LYS A 20 -8.66 4.23 13.81
CA LYS A 20 -8.94 3.39 15.00
C LYS A 20 -9.67 2.10 14.69
N THR A 21 -10.27 1.96 13.51
CA THR A 21 -10.89 0.72 13.05
C THR A 21 -9.94 -0.15 12.23
N CYS A 22 -8.75 0.36 11.92
CA CYS A 22 -7.73 -0.33 11.13
C CYS A 22 -6.65 -0.91 12.04
N GLU A 23 -6.06 -2.02 11.60
CA GLU A 23 -4.75 -2.44 12.11
C GLU A 23 -3.69 -1.56 11.47
N ILE A 24 -2.94 -0.82 12.30
CA ILE A 24 -1.87 0.06 11.85
C ILE A 24 -0.53 -0.63 12.10
N VAL A 25 0.21 -0.85 11.03
CA VAL A 25 1.61 -1.29 11.11
C VAL A 25 2.49 -0.06 11.27
N GLU A 26 3.05 0.13 12.46
CA GLU A 26 3.90 1.28 12.79
C GLU A 26 5.33 1.13 12.26
N ASP A 27 5.84 -0.11 12.20
CA ASP A 27 7.19 -0.44 11.76
C ASP A 27 7.19 -1.17 10.43
N ILE A 28 8.00 -0.68 9.48
CA ILE A 28 8.19 -1.34 8.19
C ILE A 28 9.47 -2.17 8.26
N PRO A 29 9.40 -3.51 8.32
CA PRO A 29 10.60 -4.33 8.41
C PRO A 29 11.42 -4.26 7.11
N GLU A 30 12.74 -4.33 7.24
CA GLU A 30 13.67 -4.26 6.10
C GLU A 30 13.35 -5.32 5.03
N THR A 31 12.91 -6.51 5.43
CA THR A 31 12.51 -7.58 4.51
C THR A 31 11.37 -7.16 3.59
N LEU A 32 10.36 -6.47 4.13
CA LEU A 32 9.24 -5.94 3.37
C LEU A 32 9.69 -4.82 2.42
N VAL A 33 10.58 -3.93 2.87
CA VAL A 33 11.17 -2.88 2.01
C VAL A 33 11.95 -3.48 0.84
N ARG A 34 12.76 -4.52 1.10
CA ARG A 34 13.51 -5.23 0.04
C ARG A 34 12.56 -5.92 -0.93
N ARG A 35 11.45 -6.50 -0.43
CA ARG A 35 10.43 -7.10 -1.28
C ARG A 35 9.76 -6.05 -2.18
N ALA A 36 9.34 -4.92 -1.62
CA ALA A 36 8.80 -3.79 -2.38
C ALA A 36 9.78 -3.29 -3.46
N ALA A 37 11.07 -3.15 -3.14
CA ALA A 37 12.08 -2.74 -4.11
C ALA A 37 12.22 -3.74 -5.28
N SER A 38 12.13 -5.04 -4.99
CA SER A 38 12.12 -6.09 -6.01
C SER A 38 10.89 -5.99 -6.93
N LEU A 39 9.70 -5.81 -6.37
CA LEU A 39 8.46 -5.62 -7.14
C LEU A 39 8.55 -4.39 -8.05
N ARG A 40 9.00 -3.25 -7.51
CA ARG A 40 9.14 -2.00 -8.27
C ARG A 40 10.14 -2.13 -9.42
N THR A 41 11.23 -2.86 -9.20
CA THR A 41 12.22 -3.13 -10.23
C THR A 41 11.62 -4.01 -11.34
N GLY A 42 10.87 -5.05 -10.99
CA GLY A 42 10.19 -5.91 -11.97
C GLY A 42 9.13 -5.17 -12.78
N ALA A 43 8.33 -4.33 -12.13
CA ALA A 43 7.25 -3.60 -12.77
C ALA A 43 7.73 -2.46 -13.68
N HIS A 44 8.94 -1.93 -13.46
CA HIS A 44 9.49 -0.74 -14.15
C HIS A 44 8.61 0.53 -14.03
N ARG A 45 7.60 0.52 -13.16
CA ARG A 45 6.66 1.61 -12.88
C ARG A 45 6.07 1.47 -11.47
N GLY A 46 5.33 2.48 -11.03
CA GLY A 46 4.77 2.59 -9.68
C GLY A 46 5.73 3.28 -8.71
N SER A 47 5.18 3.97 -7.71
CA SER A 47 5.97 4.66 -6.70
C SER A 47 6.59 3.68 -5.70
N ALA A 48 7.53 4.18 -4.87
CA ALA A 48 8.06 3.38 -3.76
C ALA A 48 6.97 2.93 -2.78
N ILE A 49 5.93 3.73 -2.62
CA ILE A 49 4.85 3.51 -1.67
C ILE A 49 3.86 2.50 -2.22
N ASP A 50 3.53 2.59 -3.51
CA ASP A 50 2.70 1.59 -4.20
C ASP A 50 3.31 0.20 -4.10
N ALA A 51 4.62 0.10 -4.33
CA ALA A 51 5.33 -1.17 -4.22
C ALA A 51 5.32 -1.71 -2.79
N LEU A 52 5.36 -0.82 -1.79
CA LEU A 52 5.24 -1.22 -0.38
C LEU A 52 3.83 -1.72 -0.05
N VAL A 53 2.79 -0.99 -0.49
CA VAL A 53 1.39 -1.40 -0.30
C VAL A 53 1.14 -2.77 -0.91
N VAL A 54 1.62 -3.01 -2.14
CA VAL A 54 1.47 -4.31 -2.80
C VAL A 54 2.27 -5.41 -2.10
N ALA A 55 3.51 -5.12 -1.66
CA ALA A 55 4.31 -6.09 -0.91
C ALA A 55 3.65 -6.46 0.43
N SER A 56 3.00 -5.52 1.11
CA SER A 56 2.30 -5.76 2.38
C SER A 56 1.06 -6.65 2.23
N ALA A 57 0.49 -6.72 1.03
CA ALA A 57 -0.62 -7.60 0.72
C ALA A 57 -0.16 -9.04 0.40
N GLU A 58 1.15 -9.30 0.31
CA GLU A 58 1.62 -10.66 0.10
C GLU A 58 1.61 -11.49 1.40
N PRO A 59 1.31 -12.81 1.30
CA PRO A 59 0.66 -13.50 0.19
C PRO A 59 -0.87 -13.49 0.31
N GLY A 60 -1.59 -13.52 -0.82
CA GLY A 60 -3.04 -13.79 -0.83
C GLY A 60 -3.93 -12.59 -0.48
N GLY A 61 -3.35 -11.42 -0.21
CA GLY A 61 -4.07 -10.23 0.21
C GLY A 61 -4.70 -9.47 -0.96
N SER A 62 -5.57 -8.52 -0.60
CA SER A 62 -6.23 -7.63 -1.55
C SER A 62 -5.87 -6.18 -1.29
N VAL A 63 -5.65 -5.41 -2.35
CA VAL A 63 -5.43 -3.95 -2.28
C VAL A 63 -6.60 -3.25 -2.93
N LEU A 64 -7.32 -2.48 -2.13
CA LEU A 64 -8.42 -1.63 -2.56
C LEU A 64 -7.89 -0.27 -3.01
N THR A 65 -8.23 0.15 -4.23
CA THR A 65 -7.75 1.41 -4.81
C THR A 65 -8.78 2.03 -5.75
N SER A 66 -8.84 3.36 -5.82
CA SER A 66 -9.64 4.08 -6.83
C SER A 66 -9.03 4.00 -8.23
N ASP A 67 -7.73 3.67 -8.33
CA ASP A 67 -7.03 3.47 -9.60
C ASP A 67 -6.29 2.12 -9.62
N PRO A 68 -6.95 1.07 -10.11
CA PRO A 68 -6.33 -0.25 -10.23
C PRO A 68 -5.16 -0.29 -11.22
N GLY A 69 -5.13 0.60 -12.22
CA GLY A 69 -4.15 0.57 -13.30
C GLY A 69 -2.72 0.83 -12.82
N ASP A 70 -2.59 1.68 -11.81
CA ASP A 70 -1.32 2.04 -11.18
C ASP A 70 -0.70 0.85 -10.43
N LEU A 71 -1.52 0.08 -9.71
CA LEU A 71 -1.04 -1.01 -8.85
C LEU A 71 -0.95 -2.36 -9.56
N ALA A 72 -1.72 -2.56 -10.64
CA ALA A 72 -1.72 -3.83 -11.38
C ALA A 72 -0.33 -4.24 -11.92
N ALA A 73 0.53 -3.27 -12.23
CA ALA A 73 1.91 -3.54 -12.65
C ALA A 73 2.72 -4.29 -11.60
N LEU A 74 2.58 -3.84 -10.34
CA LEU A 74 3.34 -4.33 -9.21
C LEU A 74 2.78 -5.69 -8.79
N ALA A 75 1.45 -5.83 -8.77
CA ALA A 75 0.77 -7.08 -8.45
C ALA A 75 1.12 -8.22 -9.42
N ALA A 76 1.42 -7.93 -10.68
CA ALA A 76 1.86 -8.93 -11.65
C ALA A 76 3.19 -9.64 -11.26
N HIS A 77 3.98 -9.03 -10.38
CA HIS A 77 5.21 -9.61 -9.82
C HIS A 77 5.05 -10.10 -8.37
N ALA A 78 3.86 -9.92 -7.80
CA ALA A 78 3.56 -10.23 -6.42
C ALA A 78 3.00 -11.64 -6.24
N HIS A 79 3.12 -12.17 -5.04
CA HIS A 79 2.59 -13.49 -4.68
C HIS A 79 1.11 -13.38 -4.30
N ASP A 80 0.24 -13.74 -5.25
CA ASP A 80 -1.20 -13.89 -5.02
C ASP A 80 -1.87 -12.62 -4.47
N VAL A 81 -1.51 -11.45 -5.03
CA VAL A 81 -2.12 -10.17 -4.63
C VAL A 81 -3.22 -9.79 -5.61
N HIS A 82 -4.41 -9.51 -5.09
CA HIS A 82 -5.54 -9.03 -5.89
C HIS A 82 -5.69 -7.52 -5.79
N ILE A 83 -5.88 -6.85 -6.93
CA ILE A 83 -6.18 -5.41 -6.97
C ILE A 83 -7.68 -5.25 -7.23
N GLU A 84 -8.35 -4.52 -6.34
CA GLU A 84 -9.79 -4.29 -6.39
C GLU A 84 -10.09 -2.78 -6.45
N GLY A 85 -11.06 -2.43 -7.30
CA GLY A 85 -11.58 -1.07 -7.42
C GLY A 85 -12.60 -0.77 -6.32
N VAL A 86 -12.56 0.45 -5.76
CA VAL A 86 -13.57 0.98 -4.81
C VAL A 86 -14.51 1.99 -5.43
#